data_AF-A0AAV6HJY4-F1
#
_entry.id   AF-A0AAV6HJY4-F1
#
_cell.length_a   1.000
_cell.length_b   1.000
_cell.length_c   1.000
_cell.angle_alpha   90.00
_cell.angle_beta   90.00
_cell.angle_gamma   90.00
#
_symmetry.space_group_name_H-M   'P 1'
#
loop_
_entity.id
_entity.type
_entity.pdbx_description
1 polymer ?
#
loop_
_entity_poly.entity_id
_entity_poly.type
_entity_poly.pdbx_seq_one_letter_code
_entity_poly.pdbx_strand_id
1 'polypeptide(L)' 'MLSLLSLPVTPRLILLGERQGNHQKWMVSIESLIVCEGSNLATFLTGIATCFSTFYILNLQYQEEAACTLEFFQR' A
#
# COMPACT_ATOMS: atom_id res chain seq x y z
N MET A 1 16.57 1.78 11.49
CA MET A 1 17.25 2.30 10.28
C MET A 1 17.12 1.24 9.17
N LEU A 2 16.00 1.26 8.42
CA LEU A 2 15.79 0.40 7.25
C LEU A 2 16.45 1.08 6.03
N SER A 3 17.78 1.02 5.92
CA SER A 3 18.53 1.84 4.95
C SER A 3 19.09 1.07 3.74
N LEU A 4 18.59 -0.13 3.39
CA LEU A 4 19.10 -0.87 2.22
C LEU A 4 18.06 -1.64 1.38
N LEU A 5 16.76 -1.52 1.65
CA LEU A 5 15.72 -2.06 0.76
C LEU A 5 15.12 -0.92 -0.05
N SER A 6 15.48 -0.81 -1.33
CA SER A 6 14.77 0.11 -2.24
C SER A 6 13.34 -0.38 -2.40
N LEU A 7 12.37 0.42 -1.96
CA LEU A 7 10.98 0.11 -2.20
C LEU A 7 10.70 0.15 -3.71
N PRO A 8 9.90 -0.78 -4.25
CA PRO A 8 9.55 -0.75 -5.65
C PRO A 8 8.68 0.47 -5.99
N VAL A 9 8.79 0.94 -7.24
CA VAL A 9 8.01 2.10 -7.74
C VAL A 9 6.51 1.77 -7.80
N THR A 10 6.18 0.51 -8.08
CA THR A 10 4.81 0.00 -8.08
C THR A 10 4.17 0.08 -6.69
N PRO A 11 2.89 0.47 -6.57
CA PRO A 11 2.18 0.44 -5.29
C PRO A 11 2.17 -0.95 -4.62
N ARG A 12 2.38 -1.01 -3.30
CA ARG A 12 2.38 -2.28 -2.53
C ARG A 12 1.78 -2.12 -1.15
N LEU A 13 1.04 -3.15 -0.72
CA LEU A 13 0.74 -3.39 0.69
C LEU A 13 1.85 -4.28 1.27
N ILE A 14 2.58 -3.76 2.24
CA ILE A 14 3.67 -4.46 2.92
C ILE A 14 3.16 -4.94 4.27
N LEU A 15 3.28 -6.23 4.55
CA LEU A 15 2.94 -6.82 5.83
C LEU A 15 4.21 -7.02 6.66
N LEU A 16 4.27 -6.41 7.83
CA LEU A 16 5.34 -6.68 8.78
C LEU A 16 4.93 -7.86 9.65
N GLY A 17 5.54 -9.02 9.40
CA GLY A 17 5.42 -10.17 10.27
C GLY A 17 6.30 -10.01 11.52
N GLU A 18 5.71 -10.12 12.71
CA GLU A 18 6.48 -10.33 13.93
C GLU A 18 6.67 -11.83 14.19
N ARG A 19 7.82 -12.20 14.77
CA ARG A 19 8.23 -13.59 15.08
C ARG A 19 7.26 -14.38 15.99
N GLN A 20 6.23 -13.73 16.55
CA GLN A 20 5.30 -14.33 17.53
C GLN A 20 3.82 -14.21 17.13
N GLY A 21 3.51 -14.17 15.83
CA GLY A 21 2.15 -14.45 15.34
C GLY A 21 1.15 -13.28 15.39
N ASN A 22 1.56 -12.11 15.87
CA ASN A 22 0.72 -10.91 15.82
C ASN A 22 1.01 -10.12 14.53
N HIS A 23 0.23 -10.39 13.47
CA HIS A 23 0.27 -9.64 12.22
C HIS A 23 -0.51 -8.34 12.38
N GLN A 24 0.08 -7.31 12.99
CA GLN A 24 -0.62 -6.07 13.36
C GLN A 24 -0.03 -4.81 12.75
N LYS A 25 0.99 -4.92 11.89
CA LYS A 25 1.58 -3.75 11.23
C LYS A 25 1.65 -3.97 9.74
N TRP A 26 1.10 -3.02 9.02
CA TRP A 26 1.14 -2.96 7.56
C TRP A 26 1.58 -1.57 7.12
N MET A 27 2.11 -1.46 5.92
CA MET A 27 2.44 -0.18 5.30
C MET A 27 1.96 -0.19 3.86
N VAL A 28 1.55 0.97 3.35
CA VAL A 28 1.31 1.17 1.92
C VAL A 28 2.46 1.97 1.36
N SER A 29 3.10 1.43 0.31
CA SER A 29 4.14 2.14 -0.44
C SER A 29 3.66 2.50 -1.84
N ILE A 30 4.00 3.69 -2.32
CA ILE A 30 3.73 4.19 -3.68
C ILE A 30 4.95 4.99 -4.13
N GLU A 31 5.38 4.82 -5.38
CA GLU A 31 6.54 5.54 -5.94
C GLU A 31 7.80 5.42 -5.06
N SER A 32 8.01 4.23 -4.48
CA SER A 32 9.14 3.95 -3.57
C SER A 32 9.09 4.70 -2.22
N LEU A 33 7.96 5.31 -1.87
CA LEU A 33 7.74 6.03 -0.61
C LEU A 33 6.68 5.32 0.23
N ILE A 34 6.85 5.32 1.55
CA ILE A 34 5.79 4.90 2.49
C ILE A 34 4.81 6.06 2.63
N VAL A 35 3.57 5.83 2.25
CA VAL A 35 2.50 6.86 2.29
C VAL A 35 1.53 6.66 3.45
N CYS A 36 1.46 5.44 4.00
CA CYS A 36 0.60 5.13 5.15
C CYS A 36 1.16 3.93 5.93
N GLU A 37 0.99 3.97 7.25
CA GLU A 37 1.37 2.90 8.16
C GLU A 37 0.20 2.56 9.10
N GLY A 38 -0.09 1.27 9.23
CA GLY A 38 -1.06 0.76 10.20
C GLY A 38 -0.52 0.87 11.62
N SER A 39 -1.28 1.54 12.50
CA SER A 39 -0.99 1.61 13.94
C SER A 39 -1.28 0.28 14.65
N ASN A 40 -0.98 0.19 15.95
CA ASN A 40 -1.18 -1.04 16.74
C ASN A 40 -2.64 -1.53 16.83
N LEU A 41 -3.61 -0.71 16.41
CA LEU A 41 -5.04 -1.05 16.33
C LEU A 41 -5.49 -1.40 14.90
N ALA A 42 -4.61 -1.24 13.91
CA ALA A 42 -4.91 -1.45 12.52
C ALA A 42 -4.78 -2.93 12.16
N THR A 43 -5.86 -3.52 11.65
CA THR A 43 -5.86 -4.91 11.21
C THR A 43 -5.31 -5.04 9.79
N PHE A 44 -4.96 -6.26 9.37
CA PHE A 44 -4.64 -6.52 7.96
C PHE A 44 -5.74 -6.05 7.00
N LEU A 45 -7.01 -6.19 7.41
CA LEU A 45 -8.16 -5.76 6.61
C LEU A 45 -8.17 -4.25 6.38
N THR A 46 -7.78 -3.45 7.38
CA THR A 46 -7.67 -1.99 7.18
C THR A 46 -6.55 -1.66 6.21
N GLY A 47 -5.45 -2.42 6.21
CA GLY A 47 -4.37 -2.26 5.22
C GLY A 47 -4.83 -2.56 3.79
N ILE A 48 -5.63 -3.60 3.58
CA ILE A 48 -6.27 -3.87 2.30
C ILE A 48 -7.17 -2.69 1.89
N ALA A 49 -8.06 -2.27 2.78
CA ALA A 49 -8.98 -1.16 2.52
C ALA A 49 -8.24 0.14 2.17
N THR A 50 -7.17 0.47 2.88
CA THR A 50 -6.31 1.63 2.58
C THR A 50 -5.66 1.49 1.21
N CYS A 51 -5.10 0.32 0.87
CA CYS A 51 -4.50 0.08 -0.44
C CYS A 51 -5.51 0.36 -1.58
N PHE A 52 -6.71 -0.24 -1.51
CA PHE A 52 -7.78 -0.01 -2.48
C PHE A 52 -8.27 1.45 -2.51
N SER A 53 -8.38 2.09 -1.35
CA SER A 53 -8.81 3.49 -1.28
C SER A 53 -7.80 4.41 -1.94
N THR A 54 -6.50 4.17 -1.77
CA THR A 54 -5.46 4.95 -2.43
C THR A 54 -5.51 4.78 -3.95
N PHE A 55 -5.71 3.54 -4.43
CA PHE A 55 -5.92 3.30 -5.85
C PHE A 55 -7.16 4.04 -6.40
N TYR A 56 -8.27 4.01 -5.67
CA TYR A 56 -9.48 4.75 -6.05
C TYR A 56 -9.24 6.27 -6.11
N ILE A 57 -8.56 6.84 -5.12
CA ILE A 57 -8.24 8.28 -5.10
C ILE A 57 -7.32 8.66 -6.27
N LEU A 58 -6.30 7.84 -6.55
CA LEU A 58 -5.40 8.07 -7.69
C LEU A 58 -6.13 8.00 -9.03
N ASN A 59 -7.10 7.09 -9.19
CA ASN A 59 -7.99 7.07 -10.36
C ASN A 59 -8.76 8.38 -10.54
N LEU A 60 -9.26 8.97 -9.45
CA LEU A 60 -10.01 10.22 -9.52
C LEU A 60 -9.10 11.42 -9.83
N GLN A 61 -7.89 11.46 -9.28
CA GLN A 61 -6.98 12.59 -9.41
C GLN A 61 -6.20 12.60 -10.74
N TYR A 62 -5.92 11.42 -11.31
CA TYR A 62 -5.07 11.28 -12.51
C TYR A 62 -5.77 10.50 -13.62
N GLN A 63 -7.00 10.91 -13.99
CA GLN A 63 -7.83 10.16 -14.94
C GLN A 63 -7.16 9.84 -16.30
N GLU A 64 -6.33 10.75 -16.84
CA GLU A 64 -5.68 10.53 -18.15
C GLU A 64 -4.45 9.61 -18.07
N GLU A 65 -3.65 9.71 -17.01
CA GLU A 65 -2.37 8.98 -16.86
C GLU A 65 -2.54 7.64 -16.12
N ALA A 66 -3.55 7.53 -15.25
CA ALA A 66 -3.80 6.34 -14.43
C ALA A 66 -4.55 5.22 -15.17
N ALA A 67 -5.10 5.49 -16.37
CA ALA A 67 -5.76 4.49 -17.20
C ALA A 67 -4.84 3.29 -17.52
N CYS A 68 -3.53 3.52 -17.64
CA CYS A 68 -2.55 2.48 -17.96
C CYS A 68 -2.04 1.71 -16.72
N THR A 69 -2.10 2.29 -15.53
CA THR A 69 -1.50 1.73 -14.31
C THR A 69 -2.48 0.85 -13.53
N LEU A 70 -3.79 0.97 -13.82
CA LEU A 70 -4.88 0.42 -12.99
C LEU A 70 -5.76 -0.62 -13.70
N GLU A 71 -5.36 -1.06 -14.90
CA GLU A 71 -6.01 -2.18 -15.62
C GLU A 71 -6.11 -3.46 -14.78
N PHE A 72 -5.31 -3.62 -13.71
CA PHE A 72 -5.32 -4.79 -12.83
C PHE A 72 -6.57 -4.92 -11.94
N PHE A 73 -7.34 -3.84 -11.72
CA PHE A 73 -8.52 -3.86 -10.85
C PHE A 73 -9.86 -3.64 -11.56
N GLN A 74 -9.86 -3.24 -12.83
CA GLN A 74 -11.08 -2.84 -13.56
C GLN A 74 -11.44 -3.73 -14.77
N ARG A 75 -10.89 -4.94 -14.88
CA ARG A 75 -11.37 -5.94 -15.85
C ARG A 75 -11.68 -7.28 -15.18
#